data_AF-A0AAX4JI36-F1
#
_entry.id   AF-A0AAX4JI36-F1
#
_cell.length_a   1.000
_cell.length_b   1.000
_cell.length_c   1.000
_cell.angle_alpha   90.00
_cell.angle_beta   90.00
_cell.angle_gamma   90.00
#
_symmetry.space_group_name_H-M   'P 1'
#
loop_
_entity.id
_entity.type
_entity.pdbx_description
1 polymer ?
#
loop_
_entity_poly.entity_id
_entity_poly.type
_entity_poly.pdbx_seq_one_letter_code
_entity_poly.pdbx_strand_id
1 'polypeptide(L)'
;MDILKGDTDGIMKSLFGAAKSVFDAKQTSEKNKKTKTSPADIIQWSGCKDDQTSADTEEAGKATGAMSYAFIAALTKYPNQSYQQLLVSIREEMKGRYSQKPQLSACHPIDTDFQFVA
;
A
#
# COMPACT_ATOMS: atom_id res chain seq x y z
N MET A 1 -12.59 -19.94 50.61
CA MET A 1 -12.64 -18.54 50.15
C MET A 1 -11.89 -18.52 48.81
N ASP A 2 -12.38 -19.13 47.73
CA ASP A 2 -11.47 -19.51 46.62
C ASP A 2 -12.12 -19.51 45.22
N ILE A 3 -12.77 -18.41 44.83
CA ILE A 3 -13.24 -18.23 43.43
C ILE A 3 -12.73 -16.93 42.79
N LEU A 4 -12.00 -16.07 43.52
CA LEU A 4 -11.63 -14.73 43.04
C LEU A 4 -10.15 -14.53 42.70
N LYS A 5 -9.29 -15.55 42.83
CA LYS A 5 -7.83 -15.43 42.61
C LYS A 5 -7.32 -16.05 41.29
N GLY A 6 -8.16 -16.78 40.54
CA GLY A 6 -7.74 -17.49 39.33
C GLY A 6 -7.91 -16.71 38.02
N ASP A 7 -8.95 -15.89 37.91
CA ASP A 7 -9.31 -15.19 36.66
C ASP A 7 -8.64 -13.82 36.50
N THR A 8 -8.24 -13.19 37.62
CA THR A 8 -7.64 -11.86 37.61
C THR A 8 -6.24 -11.83 36.98
N ASP A 9 -5.46 -12.90 37.18
CA ASP A 9 -4.08 -13.00 36.67
C ASP A 9 -4.03 -13.21 35.14
N GLY A 10 -5.01 -13.94 34.59
CA GLY A 10 -5.11 -14.19 33.14
C GLY A 10 -5.56 -12.95 32.35
N ILE A 11 -6.52 -12.21 32.89
CA ILE A 11 -7.02 -10.95 32.29
C ILE A 11 -5.93 -9.87 32.37
N MET A 12 -5.22 -9.76 33.50
CA MET A 12 -4.13 -8.79 33.66
C MET A 12 -2.96 -9.05 32.70
N LYS A 13 -2.55 -10.31 32.48
CA LYS A 13 -1.50 -10.66 31.51
C LYS A 13 -1.91 -10.35 30.06
N SER A 14 -3.16 -10.63 29.70
CA SER A 14 -3.68 -10.32 28.36
C SER A 14 -3.73 -8.81 28.09
N LEU A 15 -4.18 -8.03 29.08
CA LEU A 15 -4.23 -6.58 28.98
C LEU A 15 -2.83 -5.96 28.93
N PHE A 16 -1.91 -6.47 29.76
CA PHE A 16 -0.50 -6.06 29.73
C PHE A 16 0.18 -6.42 28.41
N GLY A 17 -0.13 -7.60 27.85
CA GLY A 17 0.33 -8.01 26.52
C GLY A 17 -0.16 -7.09 25.41
N ALA A 18 -1.43 -6.70 25.43
CA ALA A 18 -1.99 -5.73 24.48
C ALA A 18 -1.40 -4.32 24.65
N ALA A 19 -1.17 -3.87 25.89
CA ALA A 19 -0.53 -2.58 26.15
C ALA A 19 0.94 -2.58 25.65
N LYS A 20 1.67 -3.67 25.90
CA LYS A 20 3.05 -3.84 25.44
C LYS A 20 3.13 -3.88 23.91
N SER A 21 2.23 -4.59 23.23
CA SER A 21 2.23 -4.64 21.76
C SER A 21 1.96 -3.28 21.12
N VAL A 22 1.05 -2.48 21.68
CA VAL A 22 0.80 -1.11 21.22
C VAL A 22 2.02 -0.22 21.46
N PHE A 23 2.69 -0.36 22.61
CA PHE A 23 3.91 0.39 22.91
C PHE A 23 5.06 0.03 21.96
N ASP A 24 5.31 -1.26 21.75
CA ASP A 24 6.34 -1.76 20.84
C ASP A 24 6.04 -1.36 19.39
N ALA A 25 4.76 -1.35 18.98
CA ALA A 25 4.33 -0.84 17.67
C ALA A 25 4.57 0.66 17.50
N LYS A 26 4.28 1.48 18.52
CA LYS A 26 4.60 2.92 18.52
C LYS A 26 6.09 3.16 18.42
N GLN A 27 6.89 2.45 19.22
CA GLN A 27 8.35 2.58 19.19
C GLN A 27 8.94 2.18 17.82
N THR A 28 8.41 1.12 17.21
CA THR A 28 8.82 0.67 15.87
C THR A 28 8.44 1.69 14.79
N SER A 29 7.23 2.28 14.87
CA SER A 29 6.79 3.33 13.94
C SER A 29 7.72 4.55 13.99
N GLU A 30 8.05 5.03 15.19
CA GLU A 30 8.95 6.17 15.38
C GLU A 30 10.37 5.88 14.91
N LYS A 31 10.88 4.66 15.10
CA LYS A 31 12.17 4.23 14.55
C LYS A 31 12.14 4.23 13.02
N ASN A 32 11.09 3.66 12.41
CA ASN A 32 10.94 3.61 10.96
C ASN A 32 10.84 5.00 10.34
N LYS A 33 10.08 5.93 10.95
CA LYS A 33 10.01 7.35 10.53
C LYS A 33 11.35 8.09 10.63
N LYS A 34 12.32 7.59 11.40
CA LYS A 34 13.65 8.20 11.49
C LYS A 34 14.66 7.59 10.53
N THR A 35 14.55 6.29 10.26
CA THR A 35 15.59 5.55 9.53
C THR A 35 15.19 5.10 8.14
N LYS A 36 13.89 5.07 7.82
CA LYS A 36 13.35 4.51 6.58
C LYS A 36 12.48 5.49 5.78
N THR A 37 12.52 6.77 6.12
CA THR A 37 11.81 7.82 5.36
C THR A 37 12.78 8.85 4.83
N SER A 38 12.40 9.49 3.74
CA SER A 38 13.13 10.60 3.13
C SER A 38 12.39 11.92 3.41
N PRO A 39 13.10 13.06 3.53
CA PRO A 39 12.48 14.38 3.55
C PRO A 39 11.98 14.84 2.18
N ALA A 40 12.39 14.17 1.09
CA ALA A 40 11.84 14.41 -0.24
C ALA A 40 10.47 13.74 -0.39
N ASP A 41 9.64 14.24 -1.31
CA ASP A 41 8.38 13.59 -1.70
C ASP A 41 8.63 12.67 -2.90
N ILE A 42 8.64 11.36 -2.65
CA ILE A 42 8.91 10.33 -3.66
C ILE A 42 7.75 9.35 -3.67
N ILE A 43 7.07 9.32 -4.81
CA ILE A 43 5.99 8.39 -5.12
C ILE A 43 6.45 7.44 -6.21
N GLN A 44 6.25 6.14 -5.99
CA GLN A 44 6.59 5.09 -6.94
C GLN A 44 5.36 4.25 -7.26
N TRP A 45 5.10 4.07 -8.55
CA TRP A 45 4.12 3.14 -9.07
C TRP A 45 4.82 1.89 -9.58
N SER A 46 4.53 0.72 -9.01
CA SER A 46 5.03 -0.57 -9.54
C SER A 46 3.93 -1.35 -10.24
N GLY A 47 4.32 -2.10 -11.26
CA GLY A 47 3.38 -2.90 -12.05
C GLY A 47 2.87 -4.15 -11.33
N CYS A 48 3.61 -4.69 -10.36
CA CYS A 48 3.26 -5.97 -9.74
C CYS A 48 3.61 -6.03 -8.25
N LYS A 49 3.02 -6.99 -7.56
CA LYS A 49 3.49 -7.42 -6.23
C LYS A 49 4.83 -8.15 -6.38
N ASP A 50 5.64 -8.13 -5.33
CA ASP A 50 6.96 -8.78 -5.32
C ASP A 50 6.91 -10.27 -5.71
N ASP A 51 5.78 -10.94 -5.45
CA ASP A 51 5.55 -12.35 -5.78
C ASP A 51 5.03 -12.58 -7.21
N GLN A 52 5.00 -11.54 -8.05
CA GLN A 52 4.42 -11.59 -9.40
C GLN A 52 5.46 -11.17 -10.46
N THR A 53 5.39 -11.79 -11.63
CA THR A 53 6.25 -11.45 -12.78
C THR A 53 5.68 -10.26 -13.53
N SER A 54 6.53 -9.29 -13.88
CA SER A 54 6.13 -8.22 -14.77
C SER A 54 5.91 -8.77 -16.18
N ALA A 55 4.72 -8.56 -16.76
CA ALA A 55 4.43 -9.01 -18.11
C ALA A 55 4.77 -7.93 -19.13
N ASP A 56 5.58 -8.30 -20.12
CA ASP A 56 5.65 -7.57 -21.40
C ASP A 56 4.42 -7.95 -22.22
N THR A 57 3.79 -6.96 -22.85
CA THR A 57 2.46 -7.13 -23.45
C THR A 57 2.45 -6.55 -24.85
N GLU A 58 1.73 -7.20 -25.77
CA GLU A 58 1.55 -6.66 -27.12
C GLU A 58 0.13 -6.10 -27.24
N GLU A 59 0.04 -4.78 -27.31
CA GLU A 59 -1.22 -4.05 -27.52
C GLU A 59 -1.27 -3.57 -28.97
N ALA A 60 -2.26 -4.04 -29.73
CA ALA A 60 -2.43 -3.71 -31.16
C ALA A 60 -1.17 -3.94 -32.03
N GLY A 61 -0.39 -4.99 -31.74
CA GLY A 61 0.83 -5.34 -32.48
C GLY A 61 2.05 -4.49 -32.12
N LYS A 62 1.98 -3.69 -31.04
CA LYS A 62 3.14 -2.97 -30.47
C LYS A 62 3.46 -3.52 -29.09
N ALA A 63 4.73 -3.83 -28.87
CA ALA A 63 5.25 -4.14 -27.53
C ALA A 63 5.06 -2.92 -26.62
N THR A 64 4.39 -3.13 -25.48
CA THR A 64 4.19 -2.13 -24.42
C THR A 64 4.24 -2.81 -23.05
N GLY A 65 4.62 -2.06 -22.03
CA GLY A 65 4.53 -2.53 -20.64
C GLY A 65 3.09 -2.44 -20.14
N ALA A 66 2.58 -3.51 -19.53
CA ALA A 66 1.20 -3.57 -19.02
C ALA A 66 0.86 -2.39 -18.10
N MET A 67 1.80 -2.05 -17.19
CA MET A 67 1.63 -0.97 -16.22
C MET A 67 1.63 0.40 -16.88
N SER A 68 2.60 0.68 -17.76
CA SER A 68 2.70 1.97 -18.45
C SER A 68 1.49 2.21 -19.35
N TYR A 69 1.01 1.18 -20.04
CA TYR A 69 -0.22 1.24 -20.82
C TYR A 69 -1.43 1.59 -19.95
N ALA A 70 -1.65 0.83 -18.87
CA ALA A 70 -2.79 1.05 -17.98
C ALA A 70 -2.73 2.40 -17.25
N PHE A 71 -1.54 2.86 -16.89
CA PHE A 71 -1.31 4.17 -16.27
C PHE A 71 -1.75 5.32 -17.20
N ILE A 72 -1.31 5.27 -18.46
CA ILE A 72 -1.68 6.27 -19.48
C ILE A 72 -3.18 6.20 -19.77
N ALA A 73 -3.75 4.99 -19.92
CA ALA A 73 -5.17 4.81 -20.18
C ALA A 73 -6.04 5.38 -19.05
N ALA A 74 -5.69 5.11 -17.79
CA ALA A 74 -6.40 5.60 -16.62
C ALA A 74 -6.41 7.14 -16.54
N LEU A 75 -5.25 7.79 -16.74
CA LEU A 75 -5.14 9.25 -16.75
C LEU A 75 -5.84 9.90 -17.94
N THR A 76 -5.83 9.24 -19.10
CA THR A 76 -6.54 9.73 -20.29
C THR A 76 -8.05 9.72 -20.09
N LYS A 77 -8.57 8.68 -19.44
CA LYS A 77 -10.00 8.50 -19.17
C LYS A 77 -10.51 9.42 -18.07
N TYR A 78 -9.73 9.56 -16.99
CA TYR A 78 -10.04 10.45 -15.88
C TYR A 78 -8.80 11.28 -15.52
N PRO A 79 -8.69 12.54 -15.98
CA PRO A 79 -7.49 13.34 -15.78
C PRO A 79 -7.34 13.88 -14.35
N ASN A 80 -8.45 14.01 -13.60
CA ASN A 80 -8.46 14.53 -12.24
C ASN A 80 -8.84 13.41 -11.27
N GLN A 81 -7.85 12.82 -10.61
CA GLN A 81 -8.04 11.70 -9.69
C GLN A 81 -7.18 11.89 -8.44
N SER A 82 -7.63 11.37 -7.30
CA SER A 82 -6.75 11.17 -6.15
C SER A 82 -5.75 10.04 -6.38
N TYR A 83 -4.69 9.94 -5.56
CA TYR A 83 -3.76 8.80 -5.62
C TYR A 83 -4.48 7.46 -5.47
N GLN A 84 -5.46 7.38 -4.57
CA GLN A 84 -6.26 6.18 -4.38
C GLN A 84 -7.12 5.86 -5.61
N GLN A 85 -7.81 6.85 -6.17
CA GLN A 85 -8.64 6.69 -7.35
C GLN A 85 -7.80 6.24 -8.56
N LEU A 86 -6.64 6.86 -8.76
CA LEU A 86 -5.72 6.50 -9.83
C LEU A 86 -5.27 5.04 -9.71
N LEU A 87 -4.91 4.58 -8.50
CA LEU A 87 -4.56 3.18 -8.28
C LEU A 87 -5.70 2.21 -8.65
N VAL A 88 -6.94 2.57 -8.32
CA VAL A 88 -8.11 1.76 -8.66
C VAL A 88 -8.34 1.75 -10.17
N SER A 89 -8.31 2.92 -10.83
CA SER A 89 -8.47 3.05 -12.27
C SER A 89 -7.43 2.23 -13.04
N ILE A 90 -6.15 2.27 -12.64
CA ILE A 90 -5.09 1.46 -13.27
C ILE A 90 -5.40 -0.04 -13.13
N ARG A 91 -5.83 -0.48 -11.94
CA ARG A 91 -6.19 -1.89 -11.72
C ARG A 91 -7.38 -2.33 -12.56
N GLU A 92 -8.33 -1.44 -12.81
CA GLU A 92 -9.46 -1.71 -13.70
C GLU A 92 -9.01 -1.87 -15.14
N GLU A 93 -8.16 -0.99 -15.65
CA GLU A 93 -7.62 -1.09 -17.02
C GLU A 93 -6.77 -2.35 -17.23
N MET A 94 -6.18 -2.90 -16.15
CA MET A 94 -5.42 -4.16 -16.20
C MET A 94 -6.28 -5.42 -16.01
N LYS A 95 -7.50 -5.28 -15.51
CA LYS A 95 -8.35 -6.43 -15.11
C LYS A 95 -8.72 -7.29 -16.31
N GLY A 96 -8.55 -8.60 -16.18
CA GLY A 96 -8.89 -9.58 -17.22
C GLY A 96 -7.87 -9.68 -18.36
N ARG A 97 -6.90 -8.75 -18.43
CA ARG A 97 -5.80 -8.75 -19.40
C ARG A 97 -4.48 -9.15 -18.75
N TYR A 98 -4.28 -8.72 -17.50
CA TYR A 98 -3.05 -8.92 -16.75
C TYR A 98 -3.33 -9.48 -15.35
N SER A 99 -2.49 -10.40 -14.89
CA SER A 99 -2.55 -10.94 -13.52
C SER A 99 -1.85 -10.03 -12.50
N GLN A 100 -1.01 -9.12 -13.00
CA GLN A 100 -0.26 -8.13 -12.26
C GLN A 100 -1.18 -7.21 -11.44
N LYS A 101 -0.76 -6.91 -10.21
CA LYS A 101 -1.45 -5.97 -9.32
C LYS A 101 -0.60 -4.73 -9.10
N PRO A 102 -0.96 -3.60 -9.73
CA PRO A 102 -0.33 -2.32 -9.48
C PRO A 102 -0.28 -1.97 -7.99
N GLN A 103 0.84 -1.37 -7.58
CA GLN A 103 1.04 -0.85 -6.23
C GLN A 103 1.53 0.60 -6.25
N LEU A 104 1.16 1.30 -5.18
CA LEU A 104 1.58 2.65 -4.87
C LEU A 104 2.48 2.58 -3.62
N SER A 105 3.70 3.08 -3.75
CA SER A 105 4.69 3.18 -2.68
C SER A 105 5.11 4.63 -2.50
N ALA A 106 5.41 5.02 -1.27
CA ALA A 106 5.87 6.37 -0.92
C ALA A 106 7.01 6.30 0.10
N CYS A 107 7.93 7.26 0.05
CA CYS A 107 9.05 7.34 0.99
C CYS A 107 8.67 7.88 2.38
N HIS A 108 7.45 8.36 2.55
CA HIS A 108 6.86 8.72 3.84
C HIS A 108 5.35 8.46 3.78
N PRO A 109 4.63 8.45 4.92
CA PRO A 109 3.17 8.39 4.90
C PRO A 109 2.60 9.54 4.07
N ILE A 110 1.58 9.23 3.27
CA ILE A 110 0.85 10.19 2.43
C ILE A 110 -0.65 10.05 2.69
N ASP A 111 -1.37 11.15 2.48
CA ASP A 111 -2.82 11.11 2.34
C ASP A 111 -3.15 10.80 0.88
N THR A 112 -3.73 9.61 0.65
CA THR A 112 -4.04 9.14 -0.70
C THR A 112 -5.30 9.75 -1.29
N ASP A 113 -6.05 10.53 -0.51
CA ASP A 113 -7.25 11.23 -0.96
C ASP A 113 -6.91 12.55 -1.67
N PHE A 114 -5.68 13.04 -1.52
CA PHE A 114 -5.19 14.17 -2.30
C PHE A 114 -5.10 13.86 -3.79
N GLN A 115 -5.29 14.90 -4.59
CA GLN A 115 -5.20 14.85 -6.04
C GLN A 115 -3.79 14.45 -6.48
N PHE A 116 -3.69 13.48 -7.40
CA PHE A 116 -2.46 13.15 -8.08
C PHE A 116 -2.04 14.30 -8.99
N VAL A 117 -0.78 14.72 -8.88
CA VAL A 117 -0.16 15.75 -9.71
C VAL A 117 1.11 15.18 -10.35
N ALA A 118 1.30 15.40 -11.65
CA ALA A 118 2.45 14.96 -12.43
C ALA A 118 2.77 15.96 -13.55
#